data_AF-A0A3N5WPY3-F1
#
_entry.id   AF-A0A3N5WPY3-F1
#
_cell.length_a   1.000
_cell.length_b   1.000
_cell.length_c   1.000
_cell.angle_alpha   90.00
_cell.angle_beta   90.00
_cell.angle_gamma   90.00
#
_symmetry.space_group_name_H-M   'P 1'
#
loop_
_entity.id
_entity.type
_entity.pdbx_description
1 polymer ?
#
loop_
_entity_poly.entity_id
_entity_poly.type
_entity_poly.pdbx_seq_one_letter_code
_entity_poly.pdbx_strand_id
1 'polypeptide(L)' 'MEQLKLPRCTPESQGILSAAIIRFVEEIERNIAELHSFMLLRHGAVVAEGWWSPYAPERPHMLFSLSKSFTSTAVGL' A
#
# COMPACT_ATOMS: atom_id res chain seq x y z
N MET A 1 -9.07 19.81 -8.22
CA MET A 1 -7.91 19.02 -8.69
C MET A 1 -8.39 17.61 -8.89
N GLU A 2 -8.25 17.07 -10.09
CA GLU A 2 -8.62 15.68 -10.36
C GLU A 2 -7.72 14.77 -9.52
N GLN A 3 -8.31 13.97 -8.64
CA GLN A 3 -7.57 13.09 -7.76
C GLN A 3 -7.05 11.95 -8.63
N LEU A 4 -5.79 12.04 -9.09
CA LEU A 4 -5.13 10.96 -9.83
C LEU A 4 -5.12 9.71 -8.95
N LYS A 5 -6.09 8.83 -9.18
CA LYS A 5 -6.16 7.53 -8.52
C LYS A 5 -5.32 6.54 -9.31
N LEU A 6 -4.47 5.81 -8.61
CA LEU A 6 -3.74 4.69 -9.19
C LEU A 6 -4.73 3.66 -9.77
N PRO A 7 -4.48 3.11 -10.97
CA PRO A 7 -5.35 2.10 -11.56
C PRO A 7 -5.35 0.84 -10.70
N ARG A 8 -6.49 0.15 -10.61
CA ARG A 8 -6.64 -1.12 -9.88
C ARG A 8 -6.75 -2.25 -10.88
N CYS A 9 -6.13 -3.38 -10.56
CA CYS A 9 -6.21 -4.59 -11.35
C CYS A 9 -6.16 -5.83 -10.47
N THR A 10 -6.49 -6.98 -11.05
CA THR A 10 -6.38 -8.27 -10.33
C THR A 10 -4.91 -8.63 -10.12
N PRO A 11 -4.54 -9.25 -8.99
CA PRO A 11 -3.22 -9.86 -8.80
C PRO A 11 -2.80 -10.73 -9.98
N GLU A 12 -3.71 -11.56 -10.49
CA GLU A 12 -3.46 -12.52 -11.56
C GLU A 12 -3.08 -11.84 -12.87
N SER A 13 -3.73 -10.72 -13.21
CA SER A 13 -3.37 -9.91 -14.39
C SER A 13 -1.95 -9.33 -14.30
N GLN A 14 -1.41 -9.28 -13.09
CA GLN A 14 -0.05 -8.88 -12.79
C GLN A 14 0.79 -10.09 -12.35
N GLY A 15 0.45 -11.31 -12.73
CA GLY A 15 1.26 -12.51 -12.47
C GLY A 15 1.49 -12.82 -11.00
N ILE A 16 0.64 -12.33 -10.10
CA ILE A 16 0.66 -12.65 -8.66
C ILE A 16 -0.55 -13.51 -8.36
N LEU A 17 -0.35 -14.64 -7.69
CA LEU A 17 -1.46 -15.46 -7.20
C LEU A 17 -2.13 -14.75 -6.02
N SER A 18 -3.45 -14.54 -6.06
CA SER A 18 -4.19 -13.94 -4.93
C SER A 18 -3.94 -14.68 -3.61
N ALA A 19 -3.82 -16.01 -3.65
CA ALA A 19 -3.52 -16.82 -2.47
C ALA A 19 -2.18 -16.47 -1.80
N ALA A 20 -1.18 -16.01 -2.56
CA ALA A 20 0.10 -15.57 -1.99
C ALA A 20 -0.06 -14.26 -1.22
N ILE A 21 -0.87 -13.32 -1.74
CA ILE A 21 -1.18 -12.06 -1.05
C ILE A 21 -1.97 -12.33 0.23
N ILE A 22 -3.00 -13.19 0.16
CA ILE A 22 -3.81 -13.56 1.33
C ILE A 22 -2.92 -14.15 2.42
N ARG A 23 -2.09 -15.14 2.09
CA ARG A 23 -1.16 -15.76 3.06
C ARG A 23 -0.21 -14.73 3.68
N PHE A 24 0.28 -13.77 2.90
CA PHE A 24 1.12 -12.70 3.41
C PHE A 24 0.36 -11.81 4.41
N VAL A 25 -0.85 -11.35 4.04
CA VAL A 25 -1.69 -10.50 4.89
C VAL A 25 -2.04 -11.20 6.19
N GLU A 26 -2.44 -12.48 6.13
CA GLU A 26 -2.71 -13.30 7.32
C GLU A 26 -1.47 -13.44 8.22
N GLU A 27 -0.28 -13.56 7.64
CA GLU A 27 0.95 -13.70 8.43
C GLU A 27 1.35 -12.40 9.10
N ILE A 28 1.27 -11.25 8.40
CA ILE A 28 1.57 -9.96 9.04
C ILE A 28 0.54 -9.63 10.12
N GLU A 29 -0.73 -9.98 9.91
CA GLU A 29 -1.79 -9.74 10.90
C GLU A 29 -1.57 -10.53 12.19
N ARG A 30 -0.99 -11.74 12.10
CA ARG A 30 -0.63 -12.55 13.27
C ARG A 30 0.61 -12.03 14.01
N ASN A 31 1.56 -11.43 13.31
CA ASN A 31 2.90 -11.18 13.86
C ASN A 31 3.24 -9.69 14.08
N ILE A 32 2.52 -8.77 13.45
CA ILE A 32 2.77 -7.33 13.56
C ILE A 32 1.67 -6.71 14.42
N ALA A 33 2.07 -6.20 15.59
CA ALA A 33 1.19 -5.37 16.39
C ALA A 33 0.90 -4.05 15.67
N GLU A 34 -0.35 -3.61 15.71
CA GLU A 34 -0.79 -2.30 15.18
C GLU A 34 -0.55 -2.10 13.67
N LEU A 35 -1.07 -3.01 12.84
CA LEU A 35 -1.16 -2.76 11.40
C LEU A 35 -2.15 -1.63 11.10
N HIS A 36 -1.70 -0.64 10.33
CA HIS A 36 -2.54 0.49 9.94
C HIS A 36 -3.14 0.30 8.55
N SER A 37 -2.29 -0.02 7.58
CA SER A 37 -2.67 -0.20 6.18
C SER A 37 -1.67 -1.05 5.43
N PHE A 38 -2.11 -1.64 4.33
CA PHE A 38 -1.31 -2.39 3.39
C PHE A 38 -1.70 -2.00 1.97
N MET A 39 -0.72 -1.82 1.10
CA MET A 39 -0.93 -1.52 -0.31
C MET A 39 0.20 -2.13 -1.13
N LEU A 40 -0.15 -2.92 -2.15
CA LEU A 40 0.80 -3.56 -3.06
C LEU A 40 0.55 -3.05 -4.48
N LEU A 41 1.59 -2.49 -5.09
CA LEU A 41 1.57 -2.02 -6.47
C LEU A 41 2.52 -2.88 -7.33
N ARG A 42 2.10 -3.20 -8.55
CA ARG A 42 2.95 -3.81 -9.58
C ARG A 42 2.68 -3.16 -10.94
N HIS A 43 3.75 -2.82 -11.65
CA HIS A 43 3.68 -2.10 -12.95
C HIS A 43 2.78 -0.85 -12.92
N GLY A 44 2.80 -0.10 -11.83
CA GLY A 44 2.00 1.14 -11.68
C GLY A 44 0.52 0.93 -11.34
N ALA A 45 0.08 -0.31 -11.13
CA ALA A 45 -1.29 -0.62 -10.74
C ALA A 45 -1.37 -1.23 -9.34
N VAL A 46 -2.42 -0.87 -8.60
CA VAL A 46 -2.74 -1.46 -7.29
C VAL A 46 -3.31 -2.86 -7.52
N VAL A 47 -2.65 -3.87 -6.95
CA VAL A 47 -3.09 -5.26 -7.03
C VAL A 47 -3.77 -5.76 -5.76
N ALA A 48 -3.47 -5.13 -4.61
CA ALA A 48 -4.14 -5.37 -3.34
C ALA A 48 -3.97 -4.15 -2.43
N GLU A 49 -5.01 -3.82 -1.66
CA GLU A 49 -4.98 -2.76 -0.65
C GLU A 49 -5.95 -3.08 0.49
N GLY A 50 -5.66 -2.62 1.69
CA GLY A 50 -6.48 -2.84 2.87
C GLY A 50 -6.10 -1.92 4.03
N TRP A 51 -7.09 -1.61 4.88
CA TRP A 51 -6.95 -0.76 6.06
C TRP A 51 -7.62 -1.46 7.24
N TRP A 52 -6.90 -1.57 8.36
CA TRP A 52 -7.45 -2.14 9.59
C TRP A 52 -8.16 -1.06 10.40
N SER A 53 -9.24 -1.40 11.09
CA SER A 53 -9.95 -0.45 11.96
C SER A 53 -9.03 0.04 13.10
N PRO A 54 -9.03 1.35 13.45
CA PRO A 54 -9.89 2.43 12.94
C PRO A 54 -9.28 3.25 11.80
N TYR A 55 -8.29 2.73 11.06
CA TYR A 55 -7.64 3.43 9.96
C TYR A 55 -8.47 3.40 8.67
N ALA A 56 -8.18 4.32 7.75
CA ALA A 56 -8.90 4.47 6.48
C ALA A 56 -8.02 5.18 5.43
N PRO A 57 -8.26 4.98 4.12
CA PRO A 57 -7.45 5.56 3.05
C PRO A 57 -7.36 7.08 3.09
N GLU A 58 -8.42 7.75 3.57
CA GLU A 58 -8.53 9.20 3.59
C GLU A 58 -7.91 9.82 4.86
N ARG A 59 -7.49 9.01 5.83
CA ARG A 59 -6.91 9.50 7.08
C ARG A 59 -5.41 9.80 6.90
N PRO A 60 -4.96 11.02 7.22
CA PRO A 60 -3.53 11.34 7.21
C PRO A 60 -2.76 10.49 8.23
N HIS A 61 -1.57 10.07 7.84
CA HIS A 61 -0.63 9.36 8.70
C HIS A 61 0.60 10.24 8.98
N MET A 62 1.11 10.18 10.21
CA MET A 62 2.42 10.75 10.55
C MET A 62 3.51 9.93 9.84
N LEU A 63 4.26 10.57 8.94
CA LEU A 63 5.23 9.89 8.08
C LEU A 63 6.65 9.85 8.67
N PHE A 64 6.92 10.64 9.71
CA PHE A 64 8.23 10.71 10.37
C PHE A 64 9.39 10.79 9.38
N SER A 65 10.31 9.82 9.44
CA SER A 65 11.50 9.78 8.60
C SER A 65 11.21 9.52 7.12
N LEU A 66 10.04 9.01 6.76
CA LEU A 66 9.65 8.80 5.36
C LEU A 66 9.63 10.12 4.57
N SER A 67 9.39 11.25 5.23
CA SER A 67 9.47 12.58 4.60
C SER A 67 10.80 12.84 3.88
N LYS A 68 11.90 12.23 4.35
CA LYS A 68 13.21 12.34 3.70
C LYS A 68 13.23 11.72 2.30
N SER A 69 12.50 10.64 2.07
CA SER A 69 12.39 10.03 0.74
C SER A 69 11.76 11.00 -0.26
N PHE A 70 10.69 11.71 0.14
CA PHE A 70 10.09 12.73 -0.72
C PHE A 70 11.03 13.90 -0.99
N THR A 71 11.74 14.39 0.03
CA THR A 71 12.75 15.45 -0.15
C THR A 71 13.85 14.99 -1.11
N SER A 72 14.37 13.77 -0.96
CA SER A 72 15.39 13.22 -1.86
C SER A 72 14.89 13.08 -3.30
N THR A 73 13.65 12.63 -3.51
CA THR A 73 13.04 12.57 -4.85
C THR A 73 12.91 13.96 -5.46
N ALA A 74 12.47 14.95 -4.69
CA ALA A 74 12.34 16.33 -5.18
C ALA A 74 13.68 16.96 -5.57
N VAL A 75 14.77 16.62 -4.87
CA VAL A 75 16.12 17.06 -5.24
C VAL A 75 16.63 16.35 -6.50
N GLY A 76 16.21 15.11 -6.74
CA GLY A 76 16.64 14.30 -7.88
C GLY A 76 15.83 14.47 -9.17
N LEU A 77 14.71 15.21 -9.13
CA LEU A 77 13.90 15.61 -10.29
C LEU A 77 14.35 16.97 -10.81
#